data_AF-A0A9P7JCE0-F1
#
_entry.id   AF-A0A9P7JCE0-F1
#
_cell.length_a   1.000
_cell.length_b   1.000
_cell.length_c   1.000
_cell.angle_alpha   90.00
_cell.angle_beta   90.00
_cell.angle_gamma   90.00
#
_symmetry.space_group_name_H-M   'P 1'
#
loop_
_entity.id
_entity.type
_entity.pdbx_description
1 polymer ?
#
loop_
_entity_poly.entity_id
_entity_poly.type
_entity_poly.pdbx_seq_one_letter_code
_entity_poly.pdbx_strand_id
1 'polypeptide(L)'
;MESYFTLNCLILGDDPSCIFSVKINEFDGVDACRLKLWKVDINPEKEKLDLPHDANQLKPLTRLLRVAIIRPEDGHLHIFVQPPTIELNCLVLGDDPSHIFSVEIVKTKAVGHMREAIKEEKIYSLCDVAADTLQPWKTTVKTLSDNELTMALSAVMPNFFTNEADRASKSHEILQEHDIDLSPIRVKYTTYNTDDDKQYRYFRPAIAQVTNEIGSTEAEPHMQALSCYIHSTSSFAKDNPAFRFPCIVVTLFGKFAVFDNSRCTDHDLNRAVHRLLSRCLEHPSKHAGDFDCFYHHTDTKMRTMVARHVRALRKALQSLSECYKSMLSSTTSLCPDPHLKFLDSEFPDPRFPYPYSYTCMETSSTCHFTYCHQIDTTKPLFSVKTTDGITLCVKFVRRYSKEAHQRCASGGFAPVLHGFEKLPGGWYMIVMEMITEDYCRLWELFAPYPHHDAIATVLRSLHLEGYVHGDIRKVNIMVKRDLSPGFKLMDFDWSGVIGEVQYPMNVFRGKHLWRPDGAEDGRLILVEHDIQTLHAMFPGRTFI
;
A
#
# COMPACT_ATOMS: atom_id res chain seq x y z
N MET A 1 42.03 -27.51 14.46
CA MET A 1 41.07 -28.09 13.49
C MET A 1 39.68 -27.87 14.07
N GLU A 2 38.93 -26.91 13.52
CA GLU A 2 37.51 -26.78 13.83
C GLU A 2 36.78 -27.96 13.16
N SER A 3 36.09 -28.76 13.96
CA SER A 3 35.25 -29.84 13.47
C SER A 3 33.90 -29.24 13.09
N TYR A 4 33.58 -29.23 11.80
CA TYR A 4 32.28 -28.81 11.31
C TYR A 4 31.28 -29.96 11.48
N PHE A 5 30.13 -29.69 12.10
CA PHE A 5 29.00 -30.63 12.17
C PHE A 5 27.93 -30.22 11.15
N THR A 6 27.39 -31.20 10.42
CA THR A 6 26.25 -30.98 9.51
C THR A 6 24.94 -31.15 10.28
N LEU A 7 24.10 -30.11 10.26
CA LEU A 7 22.76 -30.10 10.83
C LEU A 7 21.75 -30.53 9.77
N ASN A 8 20.96 -31.56 10.08
CA ASN A 8 19.84 -32.01 9.26
C ASN A 8 18.54 -31.55 9.91
N CYS A 9 17.75 -30.77 9.18
CA CYS A 9 16.51 -30.18 9.67
C CYS A 9 15.31 -30.83 8.97
N LEU A 10 14.21 -30.94 9.71
CA LEU A 10 12.90 -31.34 9.18
C LEU A 10 11.85 -30.35 9.70
N ILE A 11 11.01 -29.82 8.80
CA ILE A 11 9.90 -28.96 9.20
C ILE A 11 8.75 -29.85 9.70
N LEU A 12 8.17 -29.46 10.84
CA LEU A 12 7.07 -30.22 11.43
C LEU A 12 5.85 -30.23 10.48
N GLY A 13 5.45 -31.42 10.04
CA GLY A 13 4.33 -31.63 9.10
C GLY A 13 4.76 -31.99 7.68
N ASP A 14 6.06 -31.93 7.36
CA ASP A 14 6.59 -32.32 6.05
C ASP A 14 6.99 -33.81 6.00
N ASP A 15 7.13 -34.33 4.78
CA ASP A 15 7.51 -35.72 4.53
C ASP A 15 8.94 -36.01 5.03
N PRO A 16 9.21 -37.18 5.66
CA PRO A 16 10.55 -37.55 6.15
C PRO A 16 11.63 -37.59 5.06
N SER A 17 11.27 -37.71 3.78
CA SER A 17 12.20 -37.62 2.66
C SER A 17 12.69 -36.19 2.37
N CYS A 18 12.06 -35.17 2.97
CA CYS A 18 12.42 -33.76 2.82
C CYS A 18 13.48 -33.27 3.83
N ILE A 19 14.21 -34.16 4.50
CA ILE A 19 15.30 -33.77 5.40
C ILE A 19 16.37 -33.02 4.61
N PHE A 20 16.69 -31.80 5.03
CA PHE A 20 17.70 -30.96 4.37
C PHE A 20 18.82 -30.59 5.33
N SER A 21 20.04 -30.48 4.78
CA SER A 21 21.14 -29.84 5.48
C SER A 21 21.07 -28.33 5.24
N VAL A 22 21.18 -27.52 6.30
CA VAL A 22 20.87 -26.07 6.33
C VAL A 22 21.20 -25.35 5.01
N LYS A 23 20.15 -25.04 4.23
CA LYS A 23 20.15 -24.02 3.16
C LYS A 23 19.34 -22.82 3.65
N ILE A 24 19.89 -21.63 3.44
CA ILE A 24 19.52 -20.37 4.11
C ILE A 24 18.12 -19.81 3.72
N ASN A 25 17.44 -20.38 2.73
CA ASN A 25 16.32 -19.70 2.05
C ASN A 25 14.91 -20.09 2.54
N GLU A 26 14.75 -21.11 3.39
CA GLU A 26 13.42 -21.67 3.72
C GLU A 26 12.69 -20.92 4.87
N PHE A 27 13.42 -20.11 5.64
CA PHE A 27 12.89 -19.32 6.76
C PHE A 27 13.04 -17.80 6.58
N ASP A 28 13.23 -17.33 5.34
CA ASP A 28 13.40 -15.91 5.06
C ASP A 28 12.21 -15.08 5.60
N GLY A 29 12.51 -14.07 6.43
CA GLY A 29 11.50 -13.22 7.07
C GLY A 29 10.88 -13.77 8.38
N VAL A 30 11.39 -14.89 8.90
CA VAL A 30 11.09 -15.39 10.25
C VAL A 30 12.28 -15.13 11.17
N ASP A 31 12.08 -14.30 12.21
CA ASP A 31 13.10 -14.10 13.24
C ASP A 31 13.42 -15.44 13.93
N ALA A 32 14.71 -15.80 13.97
CA ALA A 32 15.19 -17.04 14.55
C ALA A 32 14.72 -17.24 16.01
N CYS A 33 14.48 -16.17 16.77
CA CYS A 33 13.98 -16.27 18.14
C CYS A 33 12.54 -16.79 18.25
N ARG A 34 11.80 -16.83 17.14
CA ARG A 34 10.41 -17.29 17.08
C ARG A 34 10.28 -18.75 16.64
N LEU A 35 11.37 -19.38 16.22
CA LEU A 35 11.38 -20.79 15.84
C LEU A 35 11.37 -21.65 17.09
N LYS A 36 10.52 -22.67 17.11
CA LYS A 36 10.60 -23.73 18.11
C LYS A 36 11.41 -24.88 17.53
N LEU A 37 12.43 -25.31 18.27
CA LEU A 37 13.38 -26.33 17.87
C LEU A 37 13.34 -27.50 18.86
N TRP A 38 13.33 -28.72 18.37
CA TRP A 38 13.48 -29.93 19.18
C TRP A 38 14.62 -30.79 18.67
N LYS A 39 15.37 -31.39 19.59
CA LYS A 39 16.27 -32.49 19.24
C LYS A 39 15.46 -33.77 19.17
N VAL A 40 15.65 -34.54 18.10
CA VAL A 40 15.08 -35.88 17.94
C VAL A 40 16.12 -36.85 17.41
N ASP A 41 15.95 -38.12 17.73
CA ASP A 41 16.70 -39.21 17.10
C ASP A 41 15.83 -39.79 15.97
N ILE A 42 16.20 -39.51 14.72
CA ILE A 42 15.48 -40.01 13.55
C ILE A 42 16.02 -41.40 13.22
N ASN A 43 15.17 -42.43 13.29
CA ASN A 43 15.51 -43.76 12.79
C ASN A 43 15.06 -43.86 11.32
N PRO A 44 15.99 -43.98 10.36
CA PRO A 44 15.68 -44.01 8.93
C PRO A 44 14.86 -45.24 8.49
N GLU A 45 14.71 -46.27 9.33
CA GLU A 45 13.92 -47.47 9.02
C GLU A 45 12.44 -47.38 9.44
N LYS A 46 12.02 -46.28 10.09
CA LYS A 46 10.61 -46.07 10.49
C LYS A 46 9.86 -45.20 9.48
N GLU A 47 8.74 -45.70 8.94
CA GLU A 47 7.84 -44.95 8.03
C GLU A 47 7.10 -43.77 8.70
N LYS A 48 7.01 -43.73 10.03
CA LYS A 48 6.38 -42.64 10.78
C LYS A 48 7.29 -42.16 11.91
N LEU A 49 7.50 -40.84 11.95
CA LEU A 49 8.21 -40.13 13.02
C LEU A 49 7.25 -39.80 14.16
N ASP A 50 7.67 -40.07 15.40
CA ASP A 50 6.92 -39.69 16.59
C ASP A 50 7.00 -38.17 16.80
N LEU A 51 5.87 -37.52 17.07
CA LEU A 51 5.80 -36.07 17.30
C LEU A 51 6.60 -35.68 18.57
N PRO A 52 7.40 -34.60 18.54
CA PRO A 52 8.21 -34.20 19.69
C PRO A 52 7.35 -33.80 20.89
N HIS A 53 7.72 -34.27 22.09
CA HIS A 53 7.11 -33.85 23.35
C HIS A 53 7.71 -32.51 23.82
N ASP A 54 6.90 -31.61 24.39
CA ASP A 54 7.34 -30.26 24.83
C ASP A 54 8.52 -30.28 25.81
N ALA A 55 8.69 -31.37 26.56
CA ALA A 55 9.83 -31.57 27.47
C ALA A 55 11.20 -31.55 26.76
N ASN A 56 11.25 -31.78 25.45
CA ASN A 56 12.48 -31.87 24.65
C ASN A 56 12.77 -30.60 23.82
N GLN A 57 12.02 -29.51 24.03
CA GLN A 57 12.22 -28.26 23.32
C GLN A 57 13.56 -27.60 23.70
N LEU A 58 14.36 -27.24 22.70
CA LEU A 58 15.64 -26.57 22.89
C LEU A 58 15.43 -25.11 23.28
N LYS A 59 16.07 -24.68 24.38
CA LYS A 59 16.03 -23.28 24.83
C LYS A 59 17.14 -22.46 24.14
N PRO A 60 16.89 -21.20 23.74
CA PRO A 60 17.83 -20.37 22.99
C PRO A 60 19.22 -20.18 23.63
N LEU A 61 19.31 -20.22 24.96
CA LEU A 61 20.55 -20.05 25.73
C LEU A 61 21.35 -21.35 25.92
N THR A 62 20.85 -22.48 25.42
CA THR A 62 21.51 -23.78 25.58
C THR A 62 22.64 -23.91 24.56
N ARG A 63 23.89 -23.86 25.00
CA ARG A 63 25.04 -24.14 24.13
C ARG A 63 24.87 -25.54 23.51
N LEU A 64 24.97 -25.66 22.18
CA LEU A 64 24.86 -26.93 21.44
C LEU A 64 25.77 -28.04 22.02
N LEU A 65 26.96 -27.68 22.50
CA LEU A 65 27.90 -28.59 23.17
C LEU A 65 27.35 -29.22 24.47
N ARG A 66 26.42 -28.56 25.19
CA ARG A 66 25.76 -29.14 26.37
C ARG A 66 24.63 -30.10 26.02
N VAL A 67 24.14 -30.06 24.78
CA VAL A 67 23.09 -30.95 24.26
C VAL A 67 23.67 -32.30 23.79
N ALA A 68 24.97 -32.34 23.50
CA ALA A 68 25.73 -33.54 23.11
C ALA A 68 26.65 -33.99 24.26
N ILE A 69 26.11 -34.71 25.25
CA ILE A 69 26.89 -35.25 26.38
C ILE A 69 27.80 -36.41 25.93
N ILE A 70 27.51 -37.02 24.79
CA ILE A 70 28.30 -38.08 24.16
C ILE A 70 28.59 -37.61 22.75
N ARG A 71 29.85 -37.70 22.29
CA ARG A 71 30.19 -37.45 20.87
C ARG A 71 29.29 -38.35 20.02
N PRO A 72 28.38 -37.82 19.20
CA PRO A 72 27.62 -38.67 18.30
C PRO A 72 28.62 -39.33 17.34
N GLU A 73 28.52 -40.64 17.17
CA GLU A 73 29.21 -41.33 16.07
C GLU A 73 28.79 -40.71 14.73
N ASP A 74 29.68 -40.78 13.74
CA ASP A 74 29.71 -39.93 12.55
C ASP A 74 28.35 -39.48 12.03
N GLY A 75 28.09 -38.19 12.28
CA GLY A 75 27.34 -37.27 11.45
C GLY A 75 25.85 -37.56 11.27
N HIS A 76 25.00 -36.98 12.11
CA HIS A 76 23.89 -36.07 11.74
C HIS A 76 23.11 -35.64 13.00
N LEU A 77 22.93 -34.33 13.23
CA LEU A 77 22.04 -33.81 14.26
C LEU A 77 20.68 -33.51 13.63
N HIS A 78 19.63 -34.19 14.08
CA HIS A 78 18.27 -33.99 13.57
C HIS A 78 17.49 -32.99 14.42
N ILE A 79 17.02 -31.91 13.80
CA ILE A 79 16.22 -30.87 14.45
C ILE A 79 14.87 -30.73 13.77
N PHE A 80 13.79 -30.85 14.55
CA PHE A 80 12.46 -30.41 14.11
C PHE A 80 12.33 -28.90 14.26
N VAL A 81 11.83 -28.24 13.21
CA VAL A 81 11.55 -26.80 13.22
C VAL A 81 10.05 -26.58 13.04
N GLN A 82 9.42 -25.86 13.99
CA GLN A 82 8.05 -25.38 13.81
C GLN A 82 8.06 -23.89 13.45
N PRO A 83 7.53 -23.51 12.26
CA PRO A 83 7.36 -22.11 11.88
C PRO A 83 6.22 -21.44 12.67
N PRO A 84 6.27 -20.11 12.88
CA PRO A 84 5.22 -19.40 13.59
C PRO A 84 3.90 -19.41 12.80
N THR A 85 2.83 -19.77 13.48
CA THR A 85 1.46 -19.61 13.00
C THR A 85 0.94 -18.20 13.29
N ILE A 86 -0.05 -17.78 12.50
CA ILE A 86 -0.84 -16.58 12.71
C ILE A 86 -2.31 -17.00 12.79
N GLU A 87 -3.06 -16.35 13.67
CA GLU A 87 -4.50 -16.51 13.77
C GLU A 87 -5.18 -15.39 12.99
N LEU A 88 -6.10 -15.75 12.10
CA LEU A 88 -6.86 -14.83 11.25
C LEU A 88 -8.33 -14.85 11.63
N ASN A 89 -8.83 -13.72 12.11
CA ASN A 89 -10.26 -13.52 12.33
C ASN A 89 -10.97 -13.26 10.99
N CYS A 90 -11.93 -14.13 10.65
CA CYS A 90 -12.65 -14.16 9.39
C CYS A 90 -14.15 -13.91 9.62
N LEU A 91 -14.79 -13.20 8.68
CA LEU A 91 -16.25 -12.95 8.66
C LEU A 91 -16.74 -13.13 7.22
N VAL A 92 -17.79 -13.93 7.02
CA VAL A 92 -18.41 -14.09 5.70
C VAL A 92 -19.18 -12.81 5.36
N LEU A 93 -19.04 -12.32 4.13
CA LEU A 93 -19.69 -11.10 3.70
C LEU A 93 -21.23 -11.26 3.73
N GLY A 94 -21.90 -10.47 4.56
CA GLY A 94 -23.35 -10.54 4.78
C GLY A 94 -23.74 -11.12 6.15
N ASP A 95 -22.81 -11.78 6.84
CA ASP A 95 -23.02 -12.30 8.18
C ASP A 95 -22.89 -11.21 9.26
N ASP A 96 -23.50 -11.48 10.41
CA ASP A 96 -23.41 -10.65 11.61
C ASP A 96 -22.01 -10.78 12.28
N PRO A 97 -21.41 -9.69 12.82
CA PRO A 97 -20.12 -9.73 13.49
C PRO A 97 -20.00 -10.73 14.65
N SER A 98 -21.10 -11.19 15.25
CA SER A 98 -21.08 -12.27 16.25
C SER A 98 -20.66 -13.63 15.67
N HIS A 99 -20.65 -13.80 14.35
CA HIS A 99 -20.25 -15.02 13.65
C HIS A 99 -18.78 -15.00 13.18
N ILE A 100 -17.97 -14.05 13.67
CA ILE A 100 -16.52 -14.05 13.44
C ILE A 100 -15.94 -15.37 13.95
N PHE A 101 -15.08 -15.98 13.14
CA PHE A 101 -14.38 -17.21 13.44
C PHE A 101 -12.89 -17.07 13.15
N SER A 102 -12.08 -17.83 13.88
CA SER A 102 -10.63 -17.81 13.73
C SER A 102 -10.14 -18.94 12.84
N VAL A 103 -9.12 -18.67 12.04
CA VAL A 103 -8.41 -19.67 11.25
C VAL A 103 -6.92 -19.54 11.54
N GLU A 104 -6.29 -20.63 11.96
CA GLU A 104 -4.85 -20.66 12.19
C GLU A 104 -4.12 -21.05 10.90
N ILE A 105 -3.12 -20.26 10.50
CA ILE A 105 -2.31 -20.53 9.32
C ILE A 105 -0.84 -20.24 9.58
N VAL A 106 0.05 -21.06 9.02
CA VAL A 106 1.49 -20.79 9.04
C VAL A 106 1.79 -19.50 8.27
N LYS A 107 2.55 -18.57 8.85
CA LYS A 107 2.82 -17.24 8.27
C LYS A 107 3.39 -17.27 6.85
N THR A 108 4.08 -18.34 6.48
CA THR A 108 4.74 -18.53 5.18
C THR A 108 3.81 -19.10 4.09
N LYS A 109 2.61 -19.57 4.44
CA LYS A 109 1.69 -20.19 3.48
C LYS A 109 0.98 -19.14 2.63
N ALA A 110 0.85 -19.43 1.34
CA ALA A 110 0.16 -18.57 0.39
C ALA A 110 -1.36 -18.47 0.64
N VAL A 111 -2.00 -17.44 0.07
CA VAL A 111 -3.45 -17.18 0.18
C VAL A 111 -4.32 -18.38 -0.25
N GLY A 112 -3.83 -19.27 -1.12
CA GLY A 112 -4.52 -20.51 -1.48
C GLY A 112 -4.80 -21.40 -0.26
N HIS A 113 -3.78 -21.68 0.55
CA HIS A 113 -3.91 -22.46 1.78
C HIS A 113 -4.80 -21.77 2.81
N MET A 114 -4.82 -20.43 2.83
CA MET A 114 -5.74 -19.66 3.68
C MET A 114 -7.20 -19.88 3.28
N ARG A 115 -7.49 -19.97 1.98
CA ARG A 115 -8.85 -20.25 1.50
C ARG A 115 -9.32 -21.66 1.85
N GLU A 116 -8.41 -22.63 1.76
CA GLU A 116 -8.67 -24.00 2.19
C GLU A 116 -8.97 -24.07 3.69
N ALA A 117 -8.12 -23.46 4.52
CA ALA A 117 -8.32 -23.43 5.97
C ALA A 117 -9.63 -22.70 6.38
N ILE A 118 -10.02 -21.63 5.68
CA ILE A 118 -11.32 -20.97 5.86
C ILE A 118 -12.48 -21.91 5.52
N LYS A 119 -12.36 -22.69 4.44
CA LYS A 119 -13.40 -23.63 4.01
C LYS A 119 -13.53 -24.80 4.99
N GLU A 120 -12.41 -25.31 5.49
CA GLU A 120 -12.40 -26.38 6.51
C GLU A 120 -13.11 -25.94 7.78
N GLU A 121 -12.82 -24.74 8.27
CA GLU A 121 -13.44 -24.19 9.49
C GLU A 121 -14.95 -23.92 9.32
N LYS A 122 -15.38 -23.57 8.10
CA LYS A 122 -16.79 -23.29 7.76
C LYS A 122 -17.36 -24.29 6.76
N ILE A 123 -17.10 -25.58 6.97
CA ILE A 123 -17.46 -26.64 6.03
C ILE A 123 -18.94 -26.67 5.65
N TYR A 124 -19.85 -26.37 6.60
CA TYR A 124 -21.29 -26.38 6.35
C TYR A 124 -21.80 -25.10 5.66
N SER A 125 -21.19 -23.94 5.94
CA SER A 125 -21.63 -22.66 5.36
C SER A 125 -21.03 -22.43 3.97
N LEU A 126 -19.93 -23.12 3.63
CA LEU A 126 -19.20 -22.99 2.38
C LEU A 126 -19.13 -24.31 1.59
N CYS A 127 -20.02 -25.27 1.87
CA CYS A 127 -19.98 -26.61 1.26
C CYS A 127 -19.99 -26.57 -0.27
N ASP A 128 -20.82 -25.71 -0.86
CA ASP A 128 -21.02 -25.58 -2.30
C ASP A 128 -20.07 -24.58 -2.99
N VAL A 129 -19.14 -23.98 -2.24
CA VAL A 129 -18.20 -22.97 -2.75
C VAL A 129 -16.81 -23.60 -2.89
N ALA A 130 -16.21 -23.55 -4.07
CA ALA A 130 -14.84 -24.02 -4.27
C ALA A 130 -13.85 -23.05 -3.59
N ALA A 131 -12.82 -23.58 -2.91
CA ALA A 131 -11.93 -22.76 -2.09
C ALA A 131 -11.21 -21.69 -2.91
N ASP A 132 -10.81 -22.01 -4.15
CA ASP A 132 -10.17 -21.10 -5.10
C ASP A 132 -11.06 -19.93 -5.56
N THR A 133 -12.39 -20.08 -5.46
CA THR A 133 -13.35 -19.02 -5.78
C THR A 133 -13.59 -18.04 -4.62
N LEU A 134 -13.11 -18.36 -3.40
CA LEU A 134 -13.21 -17.44 -2.28
C LEU A 134 -12.39 -16.16 -2.55
N GLN A 135 -13.03 -15.01 -2.38
CA GLN A 135 -12.41 -13.70 -2.52
C GLN A 135 -12.16 -13.09 -1.13
N PRO A 136 -11.01 -13.34 -0.50
CA PRO A 136 -10.70 -12.76 0.79
C PRO A 136 -10.40 -11.27 0.65
N TRP A 137 -11.08 -10.47 1.47
CA TRP A 137 -10.84 -9.03 1.57
C TRP A 137 -10.19 -8.73 2.91
N LYS A 138 -9.03 -8.08 2.90
CA LYS A 138 -8.45 -7.53 4.12
C LYS A 138 -9.31 -6.35 4.57
N THR A 139 -10.16 -6.59 5.55
CA THR A 139 -10.96 -5.54 6.18
C THR A 139 -10.40 -5.20 7.56
N THR A 140 -10.66 -3.98 8.02
CA THR A 140 -10.47 -3.71 9.44
C THR A 140 -11.75 -4.11 10.17
N VAL A 141 -11.65 -5.13 11.02
CA VAL A 141 -12.75 -5.51 11.91
C VAL A 141 -13.06 -4.33 12.82
N LYS A 142 -14.33 -3.90 12.78
CA LYS A 142 -14.87 -2.87 13.66
C LYS A 142 -14.98 -3.46 15.06
N THR A 143 -14.50 -2.73 16.04
CA THR A 143 -14.61 -3.09 17.45
C THR A 143 -15.97 -2.64 17.99
N LEU A 144 -16.41 -3.23 19.11
CA LEU A 144 -17.60 -2.75 19.85
C LEU A 144 -17.47 -1.25 20.16
N SER A 145 -16.29 -0.83 20.61
CA SER A 145 -15.97 0.57 20.90
C SER A 145 -16.09 1.49 19.67
N ASP A 146 -15.80 1.03 18.45
CA ASP A 146 -15.99 1.84 17.23
C ASP A 146 -17.48 2.06 16.93
N ASN A 147 -18.32 1.06 17.22
CA ASN A 147 -19.77 1.17 17.06
C ASN A 147 -20.40 2.03 18.16
N GLU A 148 -19.93 1.91 19.41
CA GLU A 148 -20.39 2.73 20.53
C GLU A 148 -20.12 4.22 20.29
N LEU A 149 -18.90 4.58 19.86
CA LEU A 149 -18.58 5.95 19.48
C LEU A 149 -19.45 6.45 18.32
N THR A 150 -19.69 5.60 17.32
CA THR A 150 -20.59 5.92 16.21
C THR A 150 -22.01 6.22 16.71
N MET A 151 -22.50 5.43 17.67
CA MET A 151 -23.82 5.60 18.28
C MET A 151 -23.89 6.88 19.13
N ALA A 152 -22.88 7.15 19.95
CA ALA A 152 -22.80 8.34 20.78
C ALA A 152 -22.81 9.62 19.93
N LEU A 153 -21.99 9.66 18.87
CA LEU A 153 -22.00 10.77 17.92
C LEU A 153 -23.36 10.92 17.23
N SER A 154 -24.00 9.83 16.81
CA SER A 154 -25.34 9.89 16.17
C SER A 154 -26.44 10.40 17.10
N ALA A 155 -26.31 10.18 18.41
CA ALA A 155 -27.27 10.65 19.40
C ALA A 155 -27.10 12.13 19.76
N VAL A 156 -25.87 12.65 19.66
CA VAL A 156 -25.53 14.00 20.13
C VAL A 156 -25.44 15.02 19.00
N MET A 157 -24.82 14.66 17.88
CA MET A 157 -24.56 15.59 16.78
C MET A 157 -25.84 16.24 16.21
N PRO A 158 -26.99 15.56 16.06
CA PRO A 158 -28.19 16.20 15.53
C PRO A 158 -28.89 17.18 16.48
N ASN A 159 -28.44 17.30 17.74
CA ASN A 159 -29.10 18.17 18.72
C ASN A 159 -28.74 19.64 18.48
N PHE A 160 -29.67 20.53 18.87
CA PHE A 160 -29.43 21.97 18.88
C PHE A 160 -28.76 22.38 20.19
N PHE A 161 -27.67 23.14 20.09
CA PHE A 161 -26.95 23.71 21.23
C PHE A 161 -27.13 25.22 21.24
N THR A 162 -27.31 25.79 22.42
CA THR A 162 -27.51 27.25 22.58
C THR A 162 -26.23 28.04 22.29
N ASN A 163 -25.06 27.46 22.57
CA ASN A 163 -23.76 28.04 22.28
C ASN A 163 -22.77 26.95 21.85
N GLU A 164 -21.67 27.39 21.25
CA GLU A 164 -20.63 26.50 20.71
C GLU A 164 -19.85 25.76 21.78
N ALA A 165 -19.66 26.39 22.94
CA ALA A 165 -18.88 25.81 24.04
C ALA A 165 -19.57 24.56 24.62
N ASP A 166 -20.90 24.57 24.72
CA ASP A 166 -21.67 23.41 25.19
C ASP A 166 -21.54 22.23 24.21
N ARG A 167 -21.60 22.52 22.91
CA ARG A 167 -21.43 21.52 21.85
C ARG A 167 -20.01 20.94 21.85
N ALA A 168 -19.00 21.81 21.91
CA ALA A 168 -17.59 21.41 21.98
C ALA A 168 -17.34 20.54 23.21
N SER A 169 -17.83 20.95 24.39
CA SER A 169 -17.70 20.18 25.63
C SER A 169 -18.35 18.81 25.53
N LYS A 170 -19.57 18.72 24.98
CA LYS A 170 -20.25 17.42 24.81
C LYS A 170 -19.56 16.52 23.79
N SER A 171 -19.01 17.11 22.72
CA SER A 171 -18.25 16.38 21.70
C SER A 171 -16.94 15.85 22.27
N HIS A 172 -16.23 16.67 23.05
CA HIS A 172 -15.00 16.30 23.76
C HIS A 172 -15.24 15.13 24.71
N GLU A 173 -16.29 15.19 25.54
CA GLU A 173 -16.66 14.09 26.45
C GLU A 173 -16.83 12.76 25.70
N ILE A 174 -17.56 12.77 24.58
CA ILE A 174 -17.78 11.57 23.75
C ILE A 174 -16.45 11.04 23.19
N LEU A 175 -15.60 11.91 22.65
CA LEU A 175 -14.32 11.50 22.11
C LEU A 175 -13.43 10.90 23.22
N GLN A 176 -13.39 11.53 24.39
CA GLN A 176 -12.60 11.09 25.54
C GLN A 176 -13.09 9.75 26.13
N GLU A 177 -14.40 9.57 26.32
CA GLU A 177 -15.03 8.30 26.76
C GLU A 177 -14.69 7.12 25.84
N HIS A 178 -14.36 7.44 24.58
CA HIS A 178 -14.03 6.48 23.54
C HIS A 178 -12.55 6.54 23.13
N ASP A 179 -11.63 6.81 24.06
CA ASP A 179 -10.17 6.74 23.90
C ASP A 179 -9.59 7.64 22.78
N ILE A 180 -10.34 8.63 22.31
CA ILE A 180 -9.84 9.69 21.43
C ILE A 180 -9.48 10.89 22.30
N ASP A 181 -8.31 10.78 22.92
CA ASP A 181 -7.74 11.78 23.82
C ASP A 181 -7.25 13.01 23.03
N LEU A 182 -8.14 13.99 22.89
CA LEU A 182 -7.87 15.36 22.44
C LEU A 182 -8.12 16.31 23.62
N SER A 183 -7.53 17.48 23.60
CA SER A 183 -7.76 18.52 24.62
C SER A 183 -7.65 19.92 24.02
N PRO A 184 -8.37 20.93 24.55
CA PRO A 184 -8.20 22.31 24.11
C PRO A 184 -6.77 22.81 24.34
N ILE A 185 -6.15 23.40 23.31
CA ILE A 185 -4.79 23.96 23.39
C ILE A 185 -4.78 25.40 22.87
N ARG A 186 -4.13 26.29 23.61
CA ARG A 186 -3.87 27.66 23.14
C ARG A 186 -2.83 27.66 22.03
N VAL A 187 -3.20 28.18 20.86
CA VAL A 187 -2.27 28.31 19.73
C VAL A 187 -1.22 29.37 20.09
N LYS A 188 0.06 28.96 20.06
CA LYS A 188 1.20 29.81 20.40
C LYS A 188 1.16 31.12 19.60
N TYR A 189 1.47 32.23 20.28
CA TYR A 189 1.48 33.60 19.72
C TYR A 189 0.11 34.16 19.32
N THR A 190 -0.98 33.49 19.69
CA THR A 190 -2.35 33.98 19.46
C THR A 190 -3.18 34.01 20.75
N THR A 191 -4.35 34.62 20.69
CA THR A 191 -5.39 34.52 21.72
C THR A 191 -6.36 33.37 21.49
N TYR A 192 -6.12 32.57 20.44
CA TYR A 192 -7.01 31.51 19.99
C TYR A 192 -6.74 30.20 20.74
N ASN A 193 -7.81 29.54 21.18
CA ASN A 193 -7.78 28.17 21.70
C ASN A 193 -8.47 27.26 20.69
N THR A 194 -7.85 26.12 20.37
CA THR A 194 -8.55 25.06 19.64
C THR A 194 -9.63 24.46 20.54
N ASP A 195 -10.73 24.00 19.96
CA ASP A 195 -11.74 23.28 20.73
C ASP A 195 -11.18 21.95 21.23
N ASP A 196 -10.40 21.26 20.39
CA ASP A 196 -9.72 20.02 20.75
C ASP A 196 -8.46 19.83 19.90
N ASP A 197 -7.42 19.27 20.50
CA ASP A 197 -6.09 19.17 19.91
C ASP A 197 -5.28 18.06 20.59
N LYS A 198 -4.37 17.46 19.84
CA LYS A 198 -3.37 16.54 20.38
C LYS A 198 -2.03 17.00 19.89
N GLN A 199 -1.11 17.25 20.82
CA GLN A 199 0.22 17.79 20.52
C GLN A 199 1.30 17.08 21.32
N TYR A 200 2.40 16.73 20.64
CA TYR A 200 3.64 16.24 21.22
C TYR A 200 4.75 17.25 20.93
N ARG A 201 5.00 18.15 21.89
CA ARG A 201 5.95 19.28 21.79
C ARG A 201 5.62 20.23 20.62
N TYR A 202 6.11 19.97 19.41
CA TYR A 202 5.78 20.72 18.18
C TYR A 202 5.09 19.87 17.11
N PHE A 203 4.95 18.56 17.32
CA PHE A 203 4.22 17.69 16.41
C PHE A 203 2.74 17.66 16.79
N ARG A 204 1.86 17.79 15.80
CA ARG A 204 0.42 17.85 16.00
C ARG A 204 -0.26 16.71 15.24
N PRO A 205 -0.50 15.55 15.90
CA PRO A 205 -1.20 14.44 15.26
C PRO A 205 -2.66 14.75 14.92
N ALA A 206 -3.32 15.63 15.67
CA ALA A 206 -4.72 15.93 15.46
C ALA A 206 -5.10 17.34 15.87
N ILE A 207 -6.07 17.92 15.17
CA ILE A 207 -6.81 19.10 15.59
C ILE A 207 -8.29 18.87 15.33
N ALA A 208 -9.14 19.29 16.26
CA ALA A 208 -10.57 19.24 16.12
C ALA A 208 -11.20 20.62 16.31
N GLN A 209 -12.18 20.92 15.46
CA GLN A 209 -12.97 22.14 15.53
C GLN A 209 -14.45 21.78 15.55
N VAL A 210 -15.18 22.39 16.47
CA VAL A 210 -16.59 22.12 16.71
C VAL A 210 -17.38 23.43 16.54
N THR A 211 -18.38 23.42 15.66
CA THR A 211 -19.30 24.56 15.49
C THR A 211 -20.74 24.08 15.44
N ASN A 212 -21.73 24.94 15.66
CA ASN A 212 -23.14 24.57 15.66
C ASN A 212 -23.59 24.27 14.24
N GLU A 213 -23.12 25.05 13.27
CA GLU A 213 -23.32 24.85 11.83
C GLU A 213 -22.09 25.33 11.05
N ILE A 214 -22.02 25.05 9.74
CA ILE A 214 -20.92 25.47 8.83
C ILE A 214 -20.66 26.99 8.87
N GLY A 215 -21.68 27.79 9.18
CA GLY A 215 -21.60 29.25 9.24
C GLY A 215 -22.16 29.86 10.53
N SER A 216 -22.21 29.09 11.63
CA SER A 216 -22.66 29.63 12.93
C SER A 216 -21.65 30.60 13.54
N THR A 217 -20.40 30.53 13.10
CA THR A 217 -19.35 31.51 13.40
C THR A 217 -18.96 32.28 12.13
N GLU A 218 -18.09 33.28 12.24
CA GLU A 218 -17.57 34.03 11.09
C GLU A 218 -16.64 33.19 10.18
N ALA A 219 -16.32 31.94 10.56
CA ALA A 219 -15.41 31.06 9.83
C ALA A 219 -15.96 29.64 9.72
N GLU A 220 -15.76 29.03 8.56
CA GLU A 220 -16.07 27.62 8.37
C GLU A 220 -15.12 26.75 9.23
N PRO A 221 -15.64 25.74 9.99
CA PRO A 221 -14.87 25.01 11.00
C PRO A 221 -13.63 24.31 10.44
N HIS A 222 -13.68 23.81 9.20
CA HIS A 222 -12.52 23.17 8.57
C HIS A 222 -11.43 24.19 8.27
N MET A 223 -11.76 25.30 7.63
CA MET A 223 -10.82 26.39 7.37
C MET A 223 -10.22 26.96 8.66
N GLN A 224 -11.00 27.04 9.73
CA GLN A 224 -10.54 27.44 11.05
C GLN A 224 -9.51 26.44 11.62
N ALA A 225 -9.81 25.14 11.58
CA ALA A 225 -8.89 24.09 12.00
C ALA A 225 -7.60 24.09 11.15
N LEU A 226 -7.72 24.27 9.83
CA LEU A 226 -6.58 24.37 8.93
C LEU A 226 -5.69 25.57 9.24
N SER A 227 -6.30 26.73 9.48
CA SER A 227 -5.56 27.95 9.83
C SER A 227 -4.74 27.75 11.11
N CYS A 228 -5.34 27.11 12.12
CA CYS A 228 -4.67 26.78 13.38
C CYS A 228 -3.51 25.81 13.17
N TYR A 229 -3.72 24.75 12.37
CA TYR A 229 -2.67 23.80 12.01
C TYR A 229 -1.51 24.50 11.28
N ILE A 230 -1.80 25.32 10.27
CA ILE A 230 -0.77 26.05 9.51
C ILE A 230 0.00 26.99 10.44
N HIS A 231 -0.68 27.81 11.23
CA HIS A 231 -0.03 28.78 12.11
C HIS A 231 0.88 28.10 13.14
N SER A 232 0.39 27.05 13.80
CA SER A 232 1.14 26.31 14.81
C SER A 232 2.30 25.48 14.26
N THR A 233 2.22 25.04 12.99
CA THR A 233 3.24 24.19 12.35
C THR A 233 4.26 25.01 11.57
N SER A 234 3.88 26.17 11.05
CA SER A 234 4.69 26.97 10.13
C SER A 234 6.08 27.32 10.67
N SER A 235 6.22 27.66 11.95
CA SER A 235 7.53 27.99 12.54
C SER A 235 8.49 26.81 12.52
N PHE A 236 8.01 25.59 12.79
CA PHE A 236 8.83 24.39 12.86
C PHE A 236 9.11 23.77 11.49
N ALA A 237 8.17 23.95 10.56
CA ALA A 237 8.34 23.53 9.17
C ALA A 237 9.49 24.27 8.46
N LYS A 238 9.78 25.54 8.85
CA LYS A 238 10.93 26.31 8.33
C LYS A 238 12.24 25.59 8.55
N ASP A 239 12.40 25.11 9.77
CA ASP A 239 13.65 24.49 10.22
C ASP A 239 13.74 23.03 9.78
N ASN A 240 12.65 22.46 9.24
CA ASN A 240 12.52 21.04 8.91
C ASN A 240 11.87 20.81 7.54
N PRO A 241 12.49 21.30 6.45
CA PRO A 241 11.88 21.30 5.13
C PRO A 241 11.64 19.90 4.56
N ALA A 242 12.34 18.87 5.05
CA ALA A 242 12.13 17.50 4.60
C ALA A 242 11.08 16.72 5.42
N PHE A 243 10.41 17.34 6.39
CA PHE A 243 9.29 16.72 7.09
C PHE A 243 7.97 17.39 6.71
N ARG A 244 6.91 16.60 6.51
CA ARG A 244 5.63 17.09 5.97
C ARG A 244 4.54 17.30 7.03
N PHE A 245 4.84 17.05 8.30
CA PHE A 245 3.97 17.32 9.46
C PHE A 245 2.51 16.87 9.28
N PRO A 246 2.23 15.59 8.97
CA PRO A 246 0.86 15.11 8.83
C PRO A 246 0.01 15.39 10.08
N CYS A 247 -1.23 15.83 9.89
CA CYS A 247 -2.17 16.16 10.96
C CYS A 247 -3.57 15.74 10.54
N ILE A 248 -4.27 15.04 11.42
CA ILE A 248 -5.66 14.67 11.21
C ILE A 248 -6.54 15.84 11.66
N VAL A 249 -7.38 16.33 10.75
CA VAL A 249 -8.33 17.40 11.03
C VAL A 249 -9.69 16.78 11.21
N VAL A 250 -10.29 17.02 12.37
CA VAL A 250 -11.63 16.57 12.72
C VAL A 250 -12.53 17.81 12.77
N THR A 251 -13.63 17.81 12.03
CA THR A 251 -14.63 18.87 12.17
C THR A 251 -15.99 18.29 12.49
N LEU A 252 -16.64 18.90 13.48
CA LEU A 252 -17.94 18.48 13.99
C LEU A 252 -18.88 19.67 13.93
N PHE A 253 -19.88 19.63 13.05
CA PHE A 253 -20.85 20.72 12.91
C PHE A 253 -22.21 20.23 12.47
N GLY A 254 -23.29 20.93 12.82
CA GLY A 254 -24.67 20.45 12.68
C GLY A 254 -24.78 18.97 13.03
N LYS A 255 -25.42 18.21 12.15
CA LYS A 255 -25.47 16.74 12.22
C LYS A 255 -24.26 16.02 11.62
N PHE A 256 -23.19 16.72 11.24
CA PHE A 256 -22.10 16.20 10.43
C PHE A 256 -20.79 16.03 11.19
N ALA A 257 -20.09 14.93 10.90
CA ALA A 257 -18.70 14.73 11.30
C ALA A 257 -17.82 14.56 10.06
N VAL A 258 -16.65 15.20 10.04
CA VAL A 258 -15.73 15.14 8.91
C VAL A 258 -14.33 14.84 9.43
N PHE A 259 -13.67 13.89 8.77
CA PHE A 259 -12.27 13.54 9.03
C PHE A 259 -11.42 13.82 7.78
N ASP A 260 -10.41 14.66 7.93
CA ASP A 260 -9.48 15.08 6.88
C ASP A 260 -8.02 14.82 7.32
N ASN A 261 -7.11 14.71 6.37
CA ASN A 261 -5.67 14.68 6.59
C ASN A 261 -5.01 15.89 5.93
N SER A 262 -4.21 16.55 6.73
CA SER A 262 -3.51 17.78 6.41
C SER A 262 -2.01 17.54 6.43
N ARG A 263 -1.29 18.07 5.46
CA ARG A 263 0.18 18.06 5.48
C ARG A 263 0.76 19.35 4.90
N CYS A 264 1.89 19.76 5.44
CA CYS A 264 2.65 20.88 4.91
C CYS A 264 3.38 20.42 3.63
N THR A 265 3.25 21.15 2.51
CA THR A 265 3.72 20.66 1.20
C THR A 265 4.81 21.44 0.51
N ASP A 266 5.29 22.57 1.03
CA ASP A 266 6.55 23.12 0.50
C ASP A 266 7.21 24.22 1.32
N HIS A 267 8.46 24.49 0.91
CA HIS A 267 9.43 25.47 1.41
C HIS A 267 8.90 26.90 1.58
N ASP A 268 7.76 27.24 0.95
CA ASP A 268 7.13 28.57 0.98
C ASP A 268 6.14 28.79 2.15
N LEU A 269 6.06 27.84 3.09
CA LEU A 269 5.61 28.08 4.48
C LEU A 269 4.18 28.59 4.71
N ASN A 270 3.40 28.75 3.66
CA ASN A 270 2.02 29.26 3.71
C ASN A 270 1.02 28.39 2.94
N ARG A 271 1.42 27.16 2.55
CA ARG A 271 0.55 26.26 1.80
C ARG A 271 0.55 24.87 2.42
N ALA A 272 -0.58 24.50 3.00
CA ALA A 272 -0.86 23.13 3.36
C ALA A 272 -1.75 22.49 2.28
N VAL A 273 -1.45 21.24 1.95
CA VAL A 273 -2.33 20.43 1.10
C VAL A 273 -3.12 19.54 2.03
N HIS A 274 -4.42 19.67 1.90
CA HIS A 274 -5.41 18.91 2.64
C HIS A 274 -6.04 17.91 1.68
N ARG A 275 -6.26 16.69 2.16
CA ARG A 275 -6.89 15.64 1.38
C ARG A 275 -7.93 14.97 2.24
N LEU A 276 -9.17 15.38 2.01
CA LEU A 276 -10.35 14.83 2.66
C LEU A 276 -10.28 13.30 2.68
N LEU A 277 -10.13 12.74 3.88
CA LEU A 277 -10.08 11.29 4.11
C LEU A 277 -11.48 10.70 4.06
N SER A 278 -12.49 11.49 4.44
CA SER A 278 -13.91 11.22 4.30
C SER A 278 -14.38 11.44 2.85
N ARG A 279 -14.14 10.48 1.96
CA ARG A 279 -14.96 10.39 0.74
C ARG A 279 -16.02 9.33 0.99
N CYS A 280 -17.25 9.76 1.26
CA CYS A 280 -18.44 8.95 1.08
C CYS A 280 -18.53 8.54 -0.41
N LEU A 281 -17.85 7.46 -0.77
CA LEU A 281 -18.01 6.82 -2.05
C LEU A 281 -19.33 6.03 -2.00
N GLU A 282 -20.22 6.38 -2.93
CA GLU A 282 -21.37 5.62 -3.42
C GLU A 282 -22.72 5.74 -2.65
N HIS A 283 -23.39 6.90 -2.79
CA HIS A 283 -24.79 6.94 -3.28
C HIS A 283 -25.13 8.29 -3.97
N PRO A 284 -26.05 8.30 -4.97
CA PRO A 284 -26.21 9.35 -5.97
C PRO A 284 -27.22 10.42 -5.54
N SER A 285 -26.97 11.08 -4.41
CA SER A 285 -27.66 12.32 -4.06
C SER A 285 -26.63 13.35 -3.59
N LYS A 286 -26.03 13.99 -4.60
CA LYS A 286 -25.41 15.32 -4.64
C LYS A 286 -25.09 15.99 -3.29
N HIS A 287 -23.76 16.05 -3.05
CA HIS A 287 -22.98 17.05 -2.30
C HIS A 287 -22.43 16.68 -0.92
N ALA A 288 -21.14 16.97 -0.79
CA ALA A 288 -20.23 16.98 0.37
C ALA A 288 -19.76 15.62 0.95
N GLY A 289 -18.45 15.55 1.21
CA GLY A 289 -17.75 14.38 1.76
C GLY A 289 -17.89 14.28 3.28
N ASP A 290 -19.10 14.49 3.78
CA ASP A 290 -19.39 14.60 5.21
C ASP A 290 -20.14 13.35 5.70
N PHE A 291 -19.85 12.87 6.91
CA PHE A 291 -20.71 11.86 7.54
C PHE A 291 -21.95 12.55 8.07
N ASP A 292 -23.11 12.24 7.50
CA ASP A 292 -24.37 12.56 8.16
C ASP A 292 -24.50 11.64 9.39
N CYS A 293 -24.38 12.19 10.59
CA CYS A 293 -24.63 11.48 11.85
C CYS A 293 -26.13 11.37 12.14
N PHE A 294 -27.00 11.94 11.31
CA PHE A 294 -28.45 11.80 11.37
C PHE A 294 -28.94 10.76 10.36
N TYR A 295 -28.99 9.51 10.79
CA TYR A 295 -29.60 8.42 10.04
C TYR A 295 -30.52 7.61 10.95
N HIS A 296 -31.53 6.98 10.34
CA HIS A 296 -32.42 6.11 11.10
C HIS A 296 -31.64 4.93 11.69
N HIS A 297 -32.01 4.48 12.89
CA HIS A 297 -31.28 3.40 13.57
C HIS A 297 -31.27 2.06 12.82
N THR A 298 -32.16 1.89 11.84
CA THR A 298 -32.20 0.72 10.95
C THR A 298 -31.37 0.88 9.67
N ASP A 299 -30.74 2.04 9.42
CA ASP A 299 -29.80 2.23 8.31
C ASP A 299 -28.44 1.61 8.66
N THR A 300 -28.38 0.29 8.53
CA THR A 300 -27.19 -0.51 8.82
C THR A 300 -26.03 -0.20 7.88
N LYS A 301 -26.30 0.32 6.66
CA LYS A 301 -25.29 0.68 5.68
C LYS A 301 -24.54 1.93 6.10
N MET A 302 -25.25 3.01 6.48
CA MET A 302 -24.59 4.22 6.99
C MET A 302 -23.90 3.99 8.33
N ARG A 303 -24.54 3.29 9.27
CA ARG A 303 -23.89 2.86 10.53
C ARG A 303 -22.58 2.14 10.26
N THR A 304 -22.61 1.21 9.31
CA THR A 304 -21.43 0.44 8.94
C THR A 304 -20.34 1.30 8.33
N MET A 305 -20.70 2.28 7.50
CA MET A 305 -19.79 3.22 6.88
C MET A 305 -19.14 4.13 7.93
N VAL A 306 -19.91 4.75 8.82
CA VAL A 306 -19.39 5.67 9.84
C VAL A 306 -18.44 4.93 10.79
N ALA A 307 -18.81 3.74 11.27
CA ALA A 307 -17.95 2.95 12.14
C ALA A 307 -16.62 2.53 11.46
N ARG A 308 -16.62 2.30 10.14
CA ARG A 308 -15.38 2.05 9.39
C ARG A 308 -14.47 3.28 9.37
N HIS A 309 -15.04 4.47 9.27
CA HIS A 309 -14.28 5.72 9.30
C HIS A 309 -13.77 6.06 10.70
N VAL A 310 -14.56 5.85 11.75
CA VAL A 310 -14.12 5.93 13.16
C VAL A 310 -12.94 5.01 13.41
N ARG A 311 -13.02 3.76 12.95
CA ARG A 311 -11.93 2.80 13.08
C ARG A 311 -10.68 3.22 12.29
N ALA A 312 -10.85 3.76 11.09
CA ALA A 312 -9.74 4.28 10.30
C ALA A 312 -9.09 5.49 10.97
N LEU A 313 -9.90 6.41 11.52
CA LEU A 313 -9.45 7.56 12.30
C LEU A 313 -8.61 7.12 13.49
N ARG A 314 -9.09 6.19 14.31
CA ARG A 314 -8.36 5.67 15.48
C ARG A 314 -7.01 5.08 15.10
N LYS A 315 -6.97 4.23 14.06
CA LYS A 315 -5.71 3.67 13.55
C LYS A 315 -4.75 4.74 13.07
N ALA A 316 -5.25 5.74 12.36
CA ALA A 316 -4.43 6.84 11.84
C ALA A 316 -3.89 7.70 12.98
N LEU A 317 -4.71 8.07 13.97
CA LEU A 317 -4.31 8.82 15.17
C LEU A 317 -3.26 8.07 15.97
N GLN A 318 -3.46 6.77 16.20
CA GLN A 318 -2.51 5.93 16.91
C GLN A 318 -1.17 5.87 16.18
N SER A 319 -1.19 5.50 14.89
CA SER A 319 0.03 5.37 14.08
C SER A 319 0.80 6.69 13.98
N LEU A 320 0.09 7.80 13.79
CA LEU A 320 0.69 9.12 13.72
C LEU A 320 1.26 9.57 15.08
N SER A 321 0.56 9.27 16.17
CA SER A 321 1.04 9.55 17.52
C SER A 321 2.29 8.73 17.87
N GLU A 322 2.33 7.45 17.52
CA GLU A 322 3.50 6.59 17.70
C GLU A 322 4.69 7.09 16.89
N CYS A 323 4.47 7.48 15.63
CA CYS A 323 5.50 8.10 14.80
C CYS A 323 6.08 9.36 15.46
N TYR A 324 5.21 10.27 15.93
CA TYR A 324 5.61 11.50 16.59
C TYR A 324 6.33 11.29 17.93
N LYS A 325 5.89 10.31 18.72
CA LYS A 325 6.60 9.91 19.95
C LYS A 325 7.98 9.32 19.64
N SER A 326 8.07 8.44 18.64
CA SER A 326 9.33 7.82 18.22
C SER A 326 10.35 8.88 17.80
N MET A 327 9.91 9.89 17.05
CA MET A 327 10.75 11.03 16.65
C MET A 327 11.21 11.88 17.83
N LEU A 328 10.40 12.02 18.87
CA LEU A 328 10.82 12.72 20.08
C LEU A 328 11.82 11.89 20.89
N SER A 329 11.65 10.58 20.97
CA SER A 329 12.57 9.70 21.70
C SER A 329 13.93 9.52 21.04
N SER A 330 14.02 9.59 19.71
CA SER A 330 15.33 9.55 19.01
C SER A 330 16.15 10.83 19.24
N THR A 331 15.52 11.94 19.64
CA THR A 331 16.19 13.23 19.89
C THR A 331 16.74 13.38 21.32
N THR A 332 16.43 12.47 22.24
CA THR A 332 16.85 12.60 23.66
C THR A 332 18.30 12.20 23.95
N SER A 333 19.08 11.73 22.96
CA SER A 333 20.43 11.21 23.22
C SER A 333 21.61 12.16 22.99
N LEU A 334 21.47 13.41 22.54
CA LEU A 334 22.51 14.45 22.70
C LEU A 334 21.93 15.87 22.44
N CYS A 335 21.94 16.70 23.49
CA CYS A 335 21.70 18.16 23.53
C CYS A 335 20.27 18.74 23.34
N PRO A 336 19.84 19.67 24.22
CA PRO A 336 18.66 20.49 24.02
C PRO A 336 18.99 21.70 23.14
N ASP A 337 19.16 21.49 21.83
CA ASP A 337 19.35 22.61 20.87
C ASP A 337 17.98 23.08 20.31
N PRO A 338 17.66 24.39 20.35
CA PRO A 338 16.48 24.98 19.70
C PRO A 338 16.46 24.90 18.17
N HIS A 339 17.55 24.48 17.51
CA HIS A 339 17.62 24.24 16.07
C HIS A 339 17.80 22.75 15.75
N LEU A 340 16.80 21.93 16.08
CA LEU A 340 16.72 20.53 15.67
C LEU A 340 16.63 20.43 14.14
N LYS A 341 17.76 20.13 13.48
CA LYS A 341 17.81 19.70 12.08
C LYS A 341 17.51 18.21 12.03
N PHE A 342 16.27 17.85 11.70
CA PHE A 342 15.74 16.48 11.79
C PHE A 342 16.31 15.43 10.79
N LEU A 343 17.43 15.68 10.11
CA LEU A 343 17.77 14.93 8.90
C LEU A 343 19.22 14.45 8.86
N ASP A 344 19.49 13.43 9.66
CA ASP A 344 20.54 12.45 9.35
C ASP A 344 19.88 11.12 8.97
N SER A 345 19.92 10.78 7.67
CA SER A 345 19.79 9.45 7.03
C SER A 345 18.60 8.51 7.28
N GLU A 346 17.79 8.65 8.33
CA GLU A 346 16.72 7.69 8.65
C GLU A 346 15.34 8.05 8.07
N PHE A 347 15.11 9.31 7.69
CA PHE A 347 13.82 9.73 7.16
C PHE A 347 13.77 9.70 5.63
N PRO A 348 12.75 9.08 5.04
CA PRO A 348 12.56 9.06 3.59
C PRO A 348 12.42 10.48 3.04
N ASP A 349 13.25 10.83 2.05
CA ASP A 349 13.22 12.13 1.38
C ASP A 349 11.82 12.41 0.81
N PRO A 350 11.11 13.44 1.30
CA PRO A 350 9.70 13.65 0.98
C PRO A 350 9.49 14.24 -0.42
N ARG A 351 10.56 14.44 -1.19
CA ARG A 351 10.49 14.72 -2.63
C ARG A 351 10.13 13.46 -3.41
N PHE A 352 10.31 12.28 -2.81
CA PHE A 352 9.99 11.01 -3.43
C PHE A 352 8.75 10.34 -2.82
N PRO A 353 8.09 9.43 -3.55
CA PRO A 353 7.02 8.60 -3.02
C PRO A 353 7.48 7.70 -1.86
N TYR A 354 6.57 7.37 -0.95
CA TYR A 354 6.88 6.64 0.29
C TYR A 354 7.35 5.18 0.15
N PRO A 355 7.10 4.42 -0.94
CA PRO A 355 7.62 3.06 -1.03
C PRO A 355 9.12 3.04 -1.33
N TYR A 356 9.88 2.23 -0.58
CA TYR A 356 11.33 1.99 -0.73
C TYR A 356 11.65 0.50 -0.89
N SER A 357 10.64 -0.33 -1.13
CA SER A 357 10.81 -1.76 -1.39
C SER A 357 9.67 -2.29 -2.24
N TYR A 358 9.93 -3.42 -2.89
CA TYR A 358 8.96 -4.16 -3.70
C TYR A 358 9.14 -5.66 -3.53
N THR A 359 8.12 -6.44 -3.85
CA THR A 359 8.19 -7.90 -3.93
C THR A 359 8.69 -8.30 -5.32
N CYS A 360 9.86 -8.94 -5.38
CA CYS A 360 10.42 -9.45 -6.62
C CYS A 360 9.48 -10.50 -7.22
N MET A 361 9.12 -10.34 -8.49
CA MET A 361 8.18 -11.24 -9.16
C MET A 361 8.78 -12.61 -9.49
N GLU A 362 10.11 -12.73 -9.58
CA GLU A 362 10.80 -13.98 -9.87
C GLU A 362 11.04 -14.81 -8.59
N THR A 363 11.52 -14.16 -7.54
CA THR A 363 11.94 -14.83 -6.30
C THR A 363 10.92 -14.72 -5.16
N SER A 364 9.89 -13.88 -5.31
CA SER A 364 8.95 -13.51 -4.24
C SER A 364 9.58 -12.87 -2.99
N SER A 365 10.87 -12.49 -3.06
CA SER A 365 11.58 -11.84 -1.95
C SER A 365 11.34 -10.34 -1.93
N THR A 366 11.48 -9.72 -0.76
CA THR A 366 11.41 -8.25 -0.62
C THR A 366 12.74 -7.61 -1.01
N CYS A 367 12.72 -6.79 -2.05
CA CYS A 367 13.86 -6.02 -2.54
C CYS A 367 13.73 -4.57 -2.10
N HIS A 368 14.76 -4.03 -1.44
CA HIS A 368 14.81 -2.63 -1.02
C HIS A 368 15.55 -1.78 -2.04
N PHE A 369 15.17 -0.51 -2.16
CA PHE A 369 15.79 0.45 -3.06
C PHE A 369 15.82 1.86 -2.44
N THR A 370 16.67 2.71 -3.01
CA THR A 370 16.73 4.14 -2.74
C THR A 370 16.44 4.91 -4.01
N TYR A 371 15.74 6.05 -3.89
CA TYR A 371 15.50 6.93 -5.03
C TYR A 371 16.77 7.69 -5.41
N CYS A 372 17.06 7.77 -6.71
CA CYS A 372 18.15 8.57 -7.24
C CYS A 372 17.64 9.94 -7.71
N HIS A 373 16.69 9.94 -8.64
CA HIS A 373 16.07 11.15 -9.18
C HIS A 373 14.76 10.82 -9.92
N GLN A 374 13.94 11.84 -10.16
CA GLN A 374 12.77 11.74 -11.05
C GLN A 374 13.21 11.86 -12.51
N ILE A 375 12.85 10.88 -13.34
CA ILE A 375 13.28 10.79 -14.75
C ILE A 375 12.54 11.82 -15.62
N ASP A 376 11.27 12.06 -15.32
CA ASP A 376 10.39 12.97 -16.05
C ASP A 376 9.64 13.83 -15.03
N THR A 377 9.83 15.15 -15.05
CA THR A 377 9.20 16.07 -14.08
C THR A 377 7.68 16.12 -14.22
N THR A 378 7.12 15.68 -15.35
CA THR A 378 5.68 15.67 -15.61
C THR A 378 5.00 14.34 -15.27
N LYS A 379 5.79 13.27 -15.02
CA LYS A 379 5.28 11.94 -14.72
C LYS A 379 5.89 11.40 -13.42
N PRO A 380 5.15 10.64 -12.61
CA PRO A 380 5.70 9.98 -11.42
C PRO A 380 6.54 8.74 -11.82
N LEU A 381 7.67 9.00 -12.50
CA LEU A 381 8.62 8.04 -13.02
C LEU A 381 10.01 8.32 -12.44
N PHE A 382 10.61 7.34 -11.79
CA PHE A 382 11.79 7.54 -10.96
C PHE A 382 12.88 6.52 -11.26
N SER A 383 14.13 6.97 -11.20
CA SER A 383 15.30 6.11 -11.18
C SER A 383 15.58 5.72 -9.74
N VAL A 384 15.75 4.42 -9.48
CA VAL A 384 16.05 3.87 -8.16
C VAL A 384 17.24 2.94 -8.23
N LYS A 385 17.94 2.80 -7.11
CA LYS A 385 19.05 1.86 -6.95
C LYS A 385 18.74 0.88 -5.83
N THR A 386 18.75 -0.40 -6.16
CA THR A 386 18.55 -1.49 -5.20
C THR A 386 19.77 -1.69 -4.31
N THR A 387 19.63 -2.45 -3.23
CA THR A 387 20.72 -2.72 -2.26
C THR A 387 21.90 -3.47 -2.86
N ASP A 388 21.66 -4.30 -3.88
CA ASP A 388 22.69 -5.00 -4.68
C ASP A 388 23.27 -4.12 -5.80
N GLY A 389 22.86 -2.85 -5.88
CA GLY A 389 23.46 -1.86 -6.77
C GLY A 389 22.86 -1.80 -8.18
N ILE A 390 21.79 -2.54 -8.46
CA ILE A 390 21.08 -2.53 -9.74
C ILE A 390 20.24 -1.25 -9.86
N THR A 391 20.32 -0.60 -11.02
CA THR A 391 19.50 0.57 -11.34
C THR A 391 18.20 0.12 -12.00
N LEU A 392 17.05 0.52 -11.44
CA LEU A 392 15.72 0.19 -11.92
C LEU A 392 14.88 1.44 -12.15
N CYS A 393 13.83 1.30 -12.94
CA CYS A 393 12.82 2.33 -13.18
C CYS A 393 11.55 2.01 -12.38
N VAL A 394 11.05 2.99 -11.62
CA VAL A 394 9.81 2.86 -10.84
C VAL A 394 8.78 3.86 -11.35
N LYS A 395 7.61 3.36 -11.74
CA LYS A 395 6.46 4.16 -12.18
C LYS A 395 5.31 4.03 -11.19
N PHE A 396 4.70 5.16 -10.83
CA PHE A 396 3.45 5.16 -10.07
C PHE A 396 2.26 5.53 -10.95
N VAL A 397 1.25 4.68 -11.02
CA VAL A 397 0.08 4.88 -11.90
C VAL A 397 -1.20 4.40 -11.25
N ARG A 398 -2.35 4.87 -11.72
CA ARG A 398 -3.65 4.38 -11.22
C ARG A 398 -4.29 3.30 -12.08
N ARG A 399 -3.71 3.05 -13.25
CA ARG A 399 -4.15 2.03 -14.18
C ARG A 399 -2.93 1.49 -14.90
N TYR A 400 -2.85 0.17 -15.00
CA TYR A 400 -1.77 -0.52 -15.68
C TYR A 400 -2.21 -1.93 -16.01
N SER A 401 -1.91 -2.42 -17.21
CA SER A 401 -2.04 -3.85 -17.49
C SER A 401 -0.71 -4.54 -17.25
N LYS A 402 -0.61 -5.20 -16.08
CA LYS A 402 0.53 -6.05 -15.73
C LYS A 402 0.70 -7.15 -16.77
N GLU A 403 -0.41 -7.77 -17.17
CA GLU A 403 -0.45 -8.93 -18.04
C GLU A 403 0.05 -8.57 -19.45
N ALA A 404 -0.49 -7.50 -20.07
CA ALA A 404 -0.05 -7.05 -21.38
C ALA A 404 1.45 -6.69 -21.40
N HIS A 405 1.93 -6.00 -20.35
CA HIS A 405 3.35 -5.69 -20.22
C HIS A 405 4.19 -6.97 -20.09
N GLN A 406 3.82 -7.91 -19.21
CA GLN A 406 4.53 -9.17 -19.05
C GLN A 406 4.63 -9.95 -20.36
N ARG A 407 3.56 -10.03 -21.16
CA ARG A 407 3.58 -10.72 -22.47
C ARG A 407 4.61 -10.10 -23.40
N CYS A 408 4.59 -8.78 -23.56
CA CYS A 408 5.57 -8.08 -24.39
C CYS A 408 7.00 -8.23 -23.84
N ALA A 409 7.18 -8.19 -22.52
CA ALA A 409 8.48 -8.31 -21.87
C ALA A 409 9.08 -9.71 -22.03
N SER A 410 8.28 -10.78 -21.92
CA SER A 410 8.72 -12.16 -22.17
C SER A 410 9.21 -12.39 -23.60
N GLY A 411 8.71 -11.63 -24.57
CA GLY A 411 9.22 -11.62 -25.95
C GLY A 411 10.43 -10.71 -26.18
N GLY A 412 10.92 -10.00 -25.15
CA GLY A 412 11.99 -9.00 -25.26
C GLY A 412 11.55 -7.67 -25.87
N PHE A 413 10.24 -7.44 -26.03
CA PHE A 413 9.66 -6.26 -26.69
C PHE A 413 9.13 -5.21 -25.72
N ALA A 414 9.42 -5.34 -24.42
CA ALA A 414 9.16 -4.34 -23.39
C ALA A 414 10.26 -4.43 -22.31
N PRO A 415 10.37 -3.43 -21.40
CA PRO A 415 11.24 -3.55 -20.24
C PRO A 415 10.83 -4.74 -19.36
N VAL A 416 11.80 -5.48 -18.81
CA VAL A 416 11.48 -6.58 -17.87
C VAL A 416 10.77 -6.02 -16.63
N LEU A 417 9.70 -6.69 -16.19
CA LEU A 417 9.00 -6.36 -14.94
C LEU A 417 9.64 -7.09 -13.76
N HIS A 418 10.14 -6.33 -12.79
CA HIS A 418 10.71 -6.86 -11.55
C HIS A 418 9.71 -6.88 -10.39
N GLY A 419 8.77 -5.92 -10.36
CA GLY A 419 7.83 -5.76 -9.25
C GLY A 419 6.53 -5.09 -9.69
N PHE A 420 5.43 -5.48 -9.04
CA PHE A 420 4.11 -4.89 -9.24
C PHE A 420 3.35 -4.85 -7.91
N GLU A 421 3.24 -3.68 -7.31
CA GLU A 421 2.60 -3.50 -6.01
C GLU A 421 1.30 -2.72 -6.11
N LYS A 422 0.27 -3.18 -5.38
CA LYS A 422 -0.97 -2.44 -5.18
C LYS A 422 -0.83 -1.54 -3.96
N LEU A 423 -0.95 -0.24 -4.18
CA LEU A 423 -0.82 0.78 -3.13
C LEU A 423 -2.19 1.39 -2.76
N PRO A 424 -2.33 1.94 -1.55
CA PRO A 424 -3.55 2.63 -1.13
C PRO A 424 -3.99 3.74 -2.09
N GLY A 425 -5.30 3.97 -2.16
CA GLY A 425 -5.88 5.01 -3.01
C GLY A 425 -5.90 4.67 -4.51
N GLY A 426 -5.84 3.38 -4.85
CA GLY A 426 -5.92 2.89 -6.23
C GLY A 426 -4.65 3.13 -7.04
N TRP A 427 -3.50 3.25 -6.39
CA TRP A 427 -2.21 3.39 -7.05
C TRP A 427 -1.55 2.03 -7.24
N TYR A 428 -0.71 1.93 -8.25
CA TYR A 428 0.19 0.84 -8.52
C TYR A 428 1.62 1.37 -8.52
N MET A 429 2.56 0.60 -8.00
CA MET A 429 3.98 0.81 -8.21
C MET A 429 4.50 -0.28 -9.14
N ILE A 430 5.00 0.14 -10.29
CA ILE A 430 5.55 -0.73 -11.32
C ILE A 430 7.06 -0.60 -11.27
N VAL A 431 7.76 -1.68 -10.95
CA VAL A 431 9.23 -1.73 -10.92
C VAL A 431 9.70 -2.50 -12.14
N MET A 432 10.45 -1.84 -13.02
CA MET A 432 10.87 -2.38 -14.30
C MET A 432 12.33 -2.06 -14.62
N GLU A 433 12.88 -2.79 -15.60
CA GLU A 433 14.21 -2.59 -16.17
C GLU A 433 14.44 -1.11 -16.51
N MET A 434 15.61 -0.58 -16.12
CA MET A 434 16.05 0.73 -16.59
C MET A 434 16.53 0.60 -18.04
N ILE A 435 15.86 1.31 -18.96
CA ILE A 435 16.30 1.38 -20.35
C ILE A 435 17.62 2.17 -20.42
N THR A 436 18.66 1.55 -21.01
CA THR A 436 19.99 2.16 -21.14
C THR A 436 20.01 3.27 -22.18
N GLU A 437 21.09 4.04 -22.17
CA GLU A 437 21.34 5.12 -23.12
C GLU A 437 21.46 4.65 -24.59
N ASP A 438 21.64 3.34 -24.82
CA ASP A 438 21.65 2.73 -26.15
C ASP A 438 20.30 2.83 -26.87
N TYR A 439 19.23 3.19 -26.16
CA TYR A 439 17.92 3.41 -26.74
C TYR A 439 17.57 4.91 -26.81
N CYS A 440 16.79 5.26 -27.83
CA CYS A 440 16.12 6.55 -27.99
C CYS A 440 14.63 6.35 -28.28
N ARG A 441 13.81 7.40 -28.12
CA ARG A 441 12.42 7.33 -28.57
C ARG A 441 12.39 7.29 -30.10
N LEU A 442 11.46 6.55 -30.69
CA LEU A 442 11.25 6.51 -32.15
C LEU A 442 11.01 7.90 -32.74
N TRP A 443 10.43 8.82 -31.96
CA TRP A 443 10.26 10.23 -32.33
C TRP A 443 11.58 10.96 -32.64
N GLU A 444 12.69 10.54 -32.02
CA GLU A 444 14.02 11.16 -32.19
C GLU A 444 14.68 10.75 -33.51
N LEU A 445 14.19 9.70 -34.17
CA LEU A 445 14.73 9.23 -35.45
C LEU A 445 14.04 9.93 -36.64
N PHE A 446 14.81 10.15 -37.70
CA PHE A 446 14.28 10.58 -39.00
C PHE A 446 13.79 9.37 -39.81
N ALA A 447 12.68 9.55 -40.53
CA ALA A 447 12.15 8.51 -41.43
C ALA A 447 13.13 8.24 -42.60
N PRO A 448 13.15 7.03 -43.20
CA PRO A 448 12.25 5.90 -42.98
C PRO A 448 12.63 5.02 -41.77
N TYR A 449 11.63 4.47 -41.12
CA TYR A 449 11.80 3.64 -39.92
C TYR A 449 11.73 2.14 -40.29
N PRO A 450 12.74 1.32 -39.95
CA PRO A 450 12.75 -0.10 -40.30
C PRO A 450 11.86 -0.98 -39.39
N HIS A 451 11.27 -0.42 -38.34
CA HIS A 451 10.66 -1.20 -37.25
C HIS A 451 9.17 -1.52 -37.44
N HIS A 452 8.51 -1.00 -38.49
CA HIS A 452 7.05 -1.14 -38.68
C HIS A 452 6.58 -2.61 -38.58
N ASP A 453 7.18 -3.50 -39.35
CA ASP A 453 6.71 -4.89 -39.45
C ASP A 453 6.97 -5.69 -38.18
N ALA A 454 8.09 -5.38 -37.50
CA ALA A 454 8.40 -5.97 -36.21
C ALA A 454 7.38 -5.51 -35.14
N ILE A 455 7.05 -4.22 -35.10
CA ILE A 455 6.02 -3.68 -34.18
C ILE A 455 4.64 -4.28 -34.51
N ALA A 456 4.25 -4.32 -35.78
CA ALA A 456 2.98 -4.91 -36.21
C ALA A 456 2.86 -6.38 -35.80
N THR A 457 3.94 -7.15 -35.90
CA THR A 457 3.98 -8.56 -35.50
C THR A 457 3.77 -8.71 -34.00
N VAL A 458 4.44 -7.89 -33.18
CA VAL A 458 4.29 -7.91 -31.72
C VAL A 458 2.88 -7.50 -31.30
N LEU A 459 2.30 -6.47 -31.92
CA LEU A 459 0.93 -6.07 -31.64
C LEU A 459 -0.08 -7.17 -31.97
N ARG A 460 0.08 -7.83 -33.12
CA ARG A 460 -0.77 -8.97 -33.48
C ARG A 460 -0.64 -10.12 -32.49
N SER A 461 0.57 -10.42 -32.01
CA SER A 461 0.77 -11.42 -30.96
C SER A 461 0.05 -11.03 -29.68
N LEU A 462 0.16 -9.77 -29.25
CA LEU A 462 -0.54 -9.26 -28.07
C LEU A 462 -2.07 -9.36 -28.23
N HIS A 463 -2.59 -9.03 -29.42
CA HIS A 463 -4.02 -9.12 -29.76
C HIS A 463 -4.51 -10.58 -29.74
N LEU A 464 -3.73 -11.52 -30.28
CA LEU A 464 -4.03 -12.95 -30.24
C LEU A 464 -4.08 -13.50 -28.81
N GLU A 465 -3.31 -12.92 -27.90
CA GLU A 465 -3.33 -13.25 -26.48
C GLU A 465 -4.47 -12.56 -25.70
N GLY A 466 -5.34 -11.81 -26.38
CA GLY A 466 -6.54 -11.21 -25.79
C GLY A 466 -6.36 -9.79 -25.23
N TYR A 467 -5.24 -9.12 -25.52
CA TYR A 467 -4.92 -7.79 -24.99
C TYR A 467 -4.73 -6.76 -26.09
N VAL A 468 -5.01 -5.50 -25.79
CA VAL A 468 -4.66 -4.33 -26.64
C VAL A 468 -3.71 -3.40 -25.90
N HIS A 469 -2.86 -2.67 -26.62
CA HIS A 469 -1.98 -1.69 -26.02
C HIS A 469 -2.69 -0.35 -25.81
N GLY A 470 -3.39 0.14 -26.83
CA GLY A 470 -4.27 1.31 -26.80
C GLY A 470 -3.62 2.68 -26.92
N ASP A 471 -2.30 2.79 -26.81
CA ASP A 471 -1.59 4.09 -26.83
C ASP A 471 -0.27 4.03 -27.61
N ILE A 472 -0.27 3.26 -28.70
CA ILE A 472 0.87 3.11 -29.60
C ILE A 472 1.21 4.45 -30.26
N ARG A 473 2.38 5.01 -29.93
CA ARG A 473 2.85 6.31 -30.42
C ARG A 473 4.38 6.34 -30.46
N LYS A 474 4.97 7.20 -31.30
CA LYS A 474 6.44 7.34 -31.42
C LYS A 474 7.16 7.65 -30.09
N VAL A 475 6.47 8.29 -29.15
CA VAL A 475 7.01 8.61 -27.82
C VAL A 475 6.98 7.43 -26.84
N ASN A 476 6.17 6.42 -27.12
CA ASN A 476 5.98 5.20 -26.32
C ASN A 476 6.71 3.99 -26.93
N ILE A 477 7.59 4.21 -27.91
CA ILE A 477 8.40 3.18 -28.55
C ILE A 477 9.87 3.59 -28.42
N MET A 478 10.64 2.76 -27.73
CA MET A 478 12.09 2.90 -27.62
C MET A 478 12.76 2.03 -28.69
N VAL A 479 13.75 2.55 -29.38
CA VAL A 479 14.51 1.87 -30.44
C VAL A 479 15.99 2.07 -30.20
N LYS A 480 16.82 1.15 -30.69
CA LYS A 480 18.27 1.28 -30.50
C LYS A 480 18.83 2.43 -31.33
N ARG A 481 19.71 3.23 -30.74
CA ARG A 481 20.35 4.40 -31.38
C ARG A 481 21.24 4.02 -32.56
N ASP A 482 21.84 2.84 -32.50
CA ASP A 482 22.69 2.29 -33.57
C ASP A 482 21.89 1.76 -34.77
N LEU A 483 20.56 1.87 -34.74
CA LEU A 483 19.62 1.40 -35.76
C LEU A 483 19.63 -0.13 -35.95
N SER A 484 20.27 -0.88 -35.05
CA SER A 484 20.21 -2.33 -35.07
C SER A 484 18.78 -2.82 -34.76
N PRO A 485 18.41 -4.04 -35.19
CA PRO A 485 17.10 -4.59 -34.89
C PRO A 485 16.84 -4.63 -33.38
N GLY A 486 15.65 -4.20 -32.99
CA GLY A 486 15.19 -4.21 -31.60
C GLY A 486 14.42 -2.95 -31.24
N PHE A 487 13.33 -3.14 -30.50
CA PHE A 487 12.55 -2.05 -29.93
C PHE A 487 11.91 -2.52 -28.63
N LYS A 488 11.51 -1.57 -27.78
CA LYS A 488 10.72 -1.82 -26.58
C LYS A 488 9.47 -0.93 -26.60
N LEU A 489 8.31 -1.55 -26.46
CA LEU A 489 7.05 -0.87 -26.18
C LEU A 489 7.04 -0.40 -24.73
N MET A 490 6.54 0.81 -24.54
CA MET A 490 6.45 1.49 -23.25
C MET A 490 5.02 1.95 -23.01
N ASP A 491 4.70 2.23 -21.75
CA ASP A 491 3.45 2.89 -21.33
C ASP A 491 2.17 2.04 -21.49
N PHE A 492 2.07 0.97 -20.70
CA PHE A 492 0.92 0.06 -20.65
C PHE A 492 -0.26 0.57 -19.78
N ASP A 493 -0.35 1.88 -19.55
CA ASP A 493 -1.39 2.47 -18.68
C ASP A 493 -2.79 2.33 -19.27
N TRP A 494 -2.87 2.30 -20.61
CA TRP A 494 -4.13 2.20 -21.36
C TRP A 494 -4.39 0.77 -21.83
N SER A 495 -3.42 -0.12 -21.66
CA SER A 495 -3.52 -1.50 -22.09
C SER A 495 -4.51 -2.30 -21.24
N GLY A 496 -5.00 -3.40 -21.77
CA GLY A 496 -5.91 -4.29 -21.05
C GLY A 496 -6.62 -5.29 -21.96
N VAL A 497 -7.60 -5.98 -21.39
CA VAL A 497 -8.34 -7.06 -22.05
C VAL A 497 -9.25 -6.50 -23.15
N ILE A 498 -9.22 -7.13 -24.32
CA ILE A 498 -10.08 -6.81 -25.47
C ILE A 498 -11.55 -6.93 -25.07
N GLY A 499 -12.34 -5.91 -25.43
CA GLY A 499 -13.78 -5.87 -25.11
C GLY A 499 -14.12 -5.34 -23.72
N GLU A 500 -13.13 -5.16 -22.84
CA GLU A 500 -13.32 -4.62 -21.49
C GLU A 500 -12.64 -3.26 -21.29
N VAL A 501 -11.43 -3.11 -21.83
CA VAL A 501 -10.58 -1.94 -21.59
C VAL A 501 -11.08 -0.71 -22.36
N GLN A 502 -11.32 0.40 -21.64
CA GLN A 502 -11.80 1.66 -22.22
C GLN A 502 -10.74 2.76 -22.18
N TYR A 503 -10.83 3.75 -23.07
CA TYR A 503 -10.00 4.94 -22.99
C TYR A 503 -10.30 5.77 -21.73
N PRO A 504 -9.29 6.39 -21.09
CA PRO A 504 -9.51 7.29 -19.97
C PRO A 504 -10.22 8.58 -20.41
N MET A 505 -10.71 9.37 -19.45
CA MET A 505 -11.19 10.73 -19.74
C MET A 505 -10.04 11.63 -20.21
N ASN A 506 -10.36 12.60 -21.08
CA ASN A 506 -9.45 13.55 -21.71
C ASN A 506 -8.45 12.91 -22.68
N VAL A 507 -8.90 11.96 -23.52
CA VAL A 507 -8.12 11.52 -24.69
C VAL A 507 -7.89 12.71 -25.61
N PHE A 508 -6.66 13.20 -25.64
CA PHE A 508 -6.29 14.27 -26.55
C PHE A 508 -6.40 13.80 -28.01
N ARG A 509 -7.28 14.46 -28.78
CA ARG A 509 -7.41 14.39 -30.23
C ARG A 509 -7.17 15.79 -30.78
N GLY A 510 -6.13 15.99 -31.59
CA GLY A 510 -5.80 17.33 -32.07
C GLY A 510 -4.94 17.31 -33.33
N LYS A 511 -4.76 18.49 -33.94
CA LYS A 511 -4.00 18.65 -35.19
C LYS A 511 -2.57 18.07 -35.13
N HIS A 512 -1.99 18.00 -33.93
CA HIS A 512 -0.63 17.49 -33.68
C HIS A 512 -0.60 16.04 -33.17
N LEU A 513 -1.75 15.42 -32.87
CA LEU A 513 -1.84 14.02 -32.48
C LEU A 513 -3.13 13.42 -33.06
N TRP A 514 -2.98 12.77 -34.21
CA TRP A 514 -4.05 12.00 -34.84
C TRP A 514 -4.33 10.72 -34.03
N ARG A 515 -5.61 10.35 -33.96
CA ARG A 515 -6.08 9.08 -33.38
C ARG A 515 -7.18 8.48 -34.27
N PRO A 516 -7.30 7.14 -34.31
CA PRO A 516 -8.41 6.42 -34.94
C PRO A 516 -9.80 6.96 -34.59
N ASP A 517 -10.76 6.75 -35.49
CA ASP A 517 -12.16 6.98 -35.18
C ASP A 517 -12.62 5.98 -34.11
N GLY A 518 -13.41 6.45 -33.14
CA GLY A 518 -13.81 5.66 -31.97
C GLY A 518 -12.82 5.68 -30.81
N ALA A 519 -11.61 6.21 -30.99
CA ALA A 519 -10.64 6.42 -29.89
C ALA A 519 -10.97 7.67 -29.06
N GLU A 520 -12.03 7.57 -28.25
CA GLU A 520 -12.64 8.67 -27.49
C GLU A 520 -12.85 8.29 -26.02
N ASP A 521 -13.01 9.30 -25.16
CA ASP A 521 -13.27 9.16 -23.73
C ASP A 521 -14.32 8.08 -23.40
N GLY A 522 -13.95 7.12 -22.56
CA GLY A 522 -14.85 6.05 -22.09
C GLY A 522 -15.23 5.02 -23.15
N ARG A 523 -14.78 5.13 -24.40
CA ARG A 523 -15.01 4.11 -25.44
C ARG A 523 -14.03 2.96 -25.31
N LEU A 524 -14.42 1.78 -25.80
CA LEU A 524 -13.56 0.62 -25.84
C LEU A 524 -12.32 0.89 -26.69
N ILE A 525 -11.18 0.36 -26.24
CA ILE A 525 -9.96 0.34 -27.02
C ILE A 525 -10.01 -0.91 -27.89
N LEU A 526 -10.02 -0.71 -29.20
CA LEU A 526 -10.13 -1.77 -30.20
C LEU A 526 -8.75 -2.16 -30.75
N VAL A 527 -8.61 -3.39 -31.24
CA VAL A 527 -7.36 -3.88 -31.86
C VAL A 527 -6.98 -3.06 -33.09
N GLU A 528 -7.98 -2.59 -33.84
CA GLU A 528 -7.82 -1.74 -35.01
C GLU A 528 -7.17 -0.40 -34.63
N HIS A 529 -7.39 0.10 -33.41
CA HIS A 529 -6.81 1.36 -32.99
C HIS A 529 -5.28 1.28 -32.92
N ASP A 530 -4.72 0.18 -32.41
CA ASP A 530 -3.27 -0.03 -32.35
C ASP A 530 -2.66 -0.07 -33.75
N ILE A 531 -3.29 -0.81 -34.67
CA ILE A 531 -2.80 -1.01 -36.04
C ILE A 531 -2.93 0.27 -36.88
N GLN A 532 -4.06 0.96 -36.80
CA GLN A 532 -4.26 2.23 -37.51
C GLN A 532 -3.29 3.31 -37.00
N THR A 533 -3.08 3.40 -35.69
CA THR A 533 -2.09 4.34 -35.13
C THR A 533 -0.67 3.97 -35.55
N LEU A 534 -0.34 2.67 -35.61
CA LEU A 534 0.92 2.20 -36.18
C LEU A 534 1.11 2.66 -37.63
N HIS A 535 0.12 2.44 -38.50
CA HIS A 535 0.22 2.85 -39.90
C HIS A 535 0.38 4.36 -40.07
N ALA A 536 -0.38 5.16 -39.30
CA ALA A 536 -0.30 6.61 -39.35
C ALA A 536 1.09 7.16 -38.97
N MET A 537 1.87 6.43 -38.16
CA MET A 537 3.23 6.83 -37.79
C MET A 537 4.26 6.65 -38.92
N PHE A 538 3.96 5.83 -39.94
CA PHE A 538 4.86 5.43 -41.02
C PHE A 538 4.26 5.74 -42.41
N PRO A 539 3.99 7.02 -42.74
CA PRO A 539 3.42 7.39 -44.04
C PRO A 539 4.40 7.09 -45.19
N GLY A 540 3.89 6.52 -46.29
CA GLY A 540 4.68 6.22 -47.50
C GLY A 540 4.77 4.74 -47.88
N ARG A 541 4.24 3.82 -47.08
CA ARG A 541 3.98 2.45 -47.53
C ARG A 541 2.66 2.41 -48.30
N THR A 542 2.75 2.26 -49.62
CA THR A 542 1.62 1.86 -50.47
C THR A 542 1.37 0.39 -50.21
N PHE A 543 0.22 0.06 -49.62
CA PHE A 543 -0.15 -1.33 -49.36
C PHE A 543 -1.02 -1.83 -50.52
N ILE A 544 -0.63 -2.96 -51.09
CA ILE A 544 -1.45 -3.82 -51.98
C ILE A 544 -2.16 -4.83 -51.09
#